data_AF-A0A0K9FEE9-F1
#
_entry.id   AF-A0A0K9FEE9-F1
#
_cell.length_a   1.000
_cell.length_b   1.000
_cell.length_c   1.000
_cell.angle_alpha   90.00
_cell.angle_beta   90.00
_cell.angle_gamma   90.00
#
_symmetry.space_group_name_H-M   'P 1'
#
loop_
_entity.id
_entity.type
_entity.pdbx_description
1 polymer ?
#
loop_
_entity_poly.entity_id
_entity_poly.type
_entity_poly.pdbx_seq_one_letter_code
_entity_poly.pdbx_strand_id
1 'polypeptide(L)'
;MKYFTQNWYREMQVYGFLTFPDSKEDWEESLNWKNEDGTSYFEILQAELEWRKDDLLTFLPAPFHPYILDGSLKTEYPSKELRKMAEEWNENYQSRSHDIRKQYMEEFEEIKEKLPYQALEIRTKSLHDGEVLTISSTESTITLIIAGTSVGWYDKNVKLTFSDVEKCLIPEQLEGSWWLYDEIYKTETGFELRVLLENPLSELMIQARELKIDTL
;
A
#
# COMPACT_ATOMS: atom_id res chain seq x y z
N MET A 1 12.41 -12.55 -1.17
CA MET A 1 12.02 -11.42 -2.06
C MET A 1 11.25 -10.39 -1.22
N LYS A 2 11.30 -9.08 -1.50
CA LYS A 2 10.34 -8.11 -0.92
C LYS A 2 9.09 -8.10 -1.80
N TYR A 3 7.93 -8.40 -1.23
CA TYR A 3 6.63 -8.49 -1.89
C TYR A 3 5.94 -7.10 -2.02
N PHE A 4 5.89 -6.32 -0.94
CA PHE A 4 5.37 -4.96 -0.85
C PHE A 4 6.50 -3.96 -0.61
N THR A 5 6.87 -3.24 -1.66
CA THR A 5 7.86 -2.15 -1.59
C THR A 5 7.17 -0.82 -1.85
N GLN A 6 7.82 0.29 -1.46
CA GLN A 6 7.32 1.62 -1.82
C GLN A 6 7.14 1.78 -3.34
N ASN A 7 8.08 1.27 -4.14
CA ASN A 7 8.00 1.33 -5.60
C ASN A 7 6.80 0.54 -6.14
N TRP A 8 6.57 -0.67 -5.62
CA TRP A 8 5.41 -1.46 -6.02
C TRP A 8 4.11 -0.74 -5.68
N TYR A 9 4.01 -0.14 -4.49
CA TYR A 9 2.82 0.61 -4.10
C TYR A 9 2.58 1.84 -5.00
N ARG A 10 3.64 2.60 -5.33
CA ARG A 10 3.52 3.73 -6.27
C ARG A 10 3.10 3.27 -7.68
N GLU A 11 3.63 2.15 -8.16
CA GLU A 11 3.20 1.55 -9.43
C GLU A 11 1.73 1.09 -9.38
N MET A 12 1.30 0.50 -8.25
CA MET A 12 -0.11 0.12 -8.00
C MET A 12 -1.03 1.34 -8.03
N GLN A 13 -0.58 2.46 -7.48
CA GLN A 13 -1.29 3.73 -7.48
C GLN A 13 -1.47 4.26 -8.91
N VAL A 14 -0.46 4.11 -9.79
CA VAL A 14 -0.57 4.40 -11.23
C VAL A 14 -1.58 3.47 -11.91
N TYR A 15 -1.57 2.17 -11.57
CA TYR A 15 -2.56 1.22 -12.08
C TYR A 15 -3.99 1.60 -11.71
N GLY A 16 -4.26 1.89 -10.44
CA GLY A 16 -5.58 2.35 -10.01
C GLY A 16 -6.00 3.64 -10.72
N PHE A 17 -5.03 4.53 -10.94
CA PHE A 17 -5.26 5.77 -11.67
C PHE A 17 -5.61 5.53 -13.14
N LEU A 18 -5.09 4.52 -13.84
CA LEU A 18 -5.40 4.25 -15.25
C LEU A 18 -6.79 3.63 -15.53
N THR A 19 -7.74 3.79 -14.61
CA THR A 19 -9.15 3.42 -14.82
C THR A 19 -9.87 4.52 -15.61
N PHE A 20 -10.50 4.16 -16.72
CA PHE A 20 -11.25 5.10 -17.56
C PHE A 20 -12.77 4.87 -17.51
N PRO A 21 -13.60 5.89 -17.79
CA PRO A 21 -15.05 5.72 -17.91
C PRO A 21 -15.42 4.64 -18.92
N ASP A 22 -16.46 3.86 -18.66
CA ASP A 22 -16.88 2.77 -19.56
C ASP A 22 -17.49 3.32 -20.87
N SER A 23 -18.26 4.40 -20.78
CA SER A 23 -18.90 5.07 -21.91
C SER A 23 -18.66 6.58 -21.91
N LYS A 24 -18.95 7.21 -23.05
CA LYS A 24 -18.86 8.68 -23.17
C LYS A 24 -19.96 9.34 -22.33
N GLU A 25 -21.11 8.69 -22.24
CA GLU A 25 -22.24 9.10 -21.43
C GLU A 25 -21.85 9.13 -19.93
N ASP A 26 -21.18 8.10 -19.41
CA ASP A 26 -20.71 8.07 -18.02
C ASP A 26 -19.71 9.19 -17.73
N TRP A 27 -18.84 9.49 -18.71
CA TRP A 27 -17.89 10.59 -18.62
C TRP A 27 -18.61 11.95 -18.55
N GLU A 28 -19.54 12.18 -19.47
CA GLU A 28 -20.33 13.42 -19.52
C GLU A 28 -21.18 13.59 -18.25
N GLU A 29 -21.72 12.50 -17.68
CA GLU A 29 -22.42 12.52 -16.39
C GLU A 29 -21.47 12.90 -15.25
N SER A 30 -20.29 12.29 -15.19
CA SER A 30 -19.28 12.56 -14.16
C SER A 30 -18.84 14.02 -14.15
N LEU A 31 -18.75 14.66 -15.32
CA LEU A 31 -18.40 16.09 -15.43
C LEU A 31 -19.43 17.04 -14.80
N ASN A 32 -20.69 16.60 -14.62
CA ASN A 32 -21.72 17.40 -13.95
C ASN A 32 -21.61 17.32 -12.42
N TRP A 33 -20.85 16.38 -11.89
CA TRP A 33 -20.68 16.21 -10.46
C TRP A 33 -19.79 17.31 -9.85
N LYS A 34 -20.16 17.72 -8.63
CA LYS A 34 -19.43 18.69 -7.81
C LYS A 34 -19.44 18.26 -6.35
N ASN A 35 -18.35 18.55 -5.65
CA ASN A 35 -18.27 18.43 -4.20
C ASN A 35 -19.12 19.49 -3.49
N GLU A 36 -19.33 19.31 -2.18
CA GLU A 36 -20.08 20.23 -1.32
C GLU A 36 -19.51 21.66 -1.32
N ASP A 37 -18.20 21.80 -1.53
CA ASP A 37 -17.50 23.08 -1.61
C ASP A 37 -17.56 23.73 -3.01
N GLY A 38 -18.20 23.06 -3.98
CA GLY A 38 -18.35 23.51 -5.36
C GLY A 38 -17.23 23.10 -6.31
N THR A 39 -16.20 22.39 -5.82
CA THR A 39 -15.11 21.84 -6.65
C THR A 39 -15.68 20.85 -7.67
N SER A 40 -15.39 21.08 -8.95
CA SER A 40 -15.85 20.22 -10.04
C SER A 40 -15.04 18.94 -10.17
N TYR A 41 -15.65 17.89 -10.72
CA TYR A 41 -14.94 16.64 -11.04
C TYR A 41 -13.69 16.89 -11.90
N PHE A 42 -13.79 17.81 -12.86
CA PHE A 42 -12.68 18.18 -13.74
C PHE A 42 -11.49 18.79 -12.98
N GLU A 43 -11.75 19.69 -12.03
CA GLU A 43 -10.70 20.28 -11.18
C GLU A 43 -10.00 19.23 -10.32
N ILE A 44 -10.74 18.23 -9.82
CA ILE A 44 -10.15 17.10 -9.09
C ILE A 44 -9.23 16.29 -9.99
N LEU A 45 -9.68 15.94 -11.21
CA LEU A 45 -8.85 15.18 -12.15
C LEU A 45 -7.56 15.91 -12.54
N GLN A 46 -7.64 17.24 -12.71
CA GLN A 46 -6.47 18.06 -12.97
C GLN A 46 -5.49 18.05 -11.79
N ALA A 47 -6.00 18.25 -10.57
CA ALA A 47 -5.18 18.24 -9.37
C ALA A 47 -4.53 16.87 -9.12
N GLU A 48 -5.28 15.78 -9.30
CA GLU A 48 -4.75 14.42 -9.17
C GLU A 48 -3.69 14.09 -10.23
N LEU A 49 -3.90 14.51 -11.49
CA LEU A 49 -2.93 14.29 -12.55
C LEU A 49 -1.61 15.01 -12.27
N GLU A 50 -1.66 16.25 -11.80
CA GLU A 50 -0.45 16.99 -11.43
C GLU A 50 0.21 16.39 -10.19
N TRP A 51 -0.57 15.99 -9.17
CA TRP A 51 -0.04 15.35 -7.96
C TRP A 51 0.68 14.02 -8.26
N ARG A 52 0.20 13.24 -9.24
CA ARG A 52 0.76 11.93 -9.62
C ARG A 52 1.78 12.00 -10.75
N LYS A 53 2.07 13.19 -11.29
CA LYS A 53 2.82 13.37 -12.53
C LYS A 53 4.17 12.65 -12.54
N ASP A 54 4.93 12.76 -11.45
CA ASP A 54 6.26 12.15 -11.35
C ASP A 54 6.17 10.62 -11.36
N ASP A 55 5.22 10.02 -10.64
CA ASP A 55 4.99 8.58 -10.64
C ASP A 55 4.50 8.12 -12.03
N LEU A 56 3.60 8.86 -12.68
CA LEU A 56 3.12 8.54 -14.02
C LEU A 56 4.26 8.54 -15.04
N LEU A 57 5.13 9.55 -15.03
CA LEU A 57 6.30 9.62 -15.91
C LEU A 57 7.34 8.54 -15.61
N THR A 58 7.41 8.09 -14.35
CA THR A 58 8.33 7.04 -13.90
C THR A 58 7.88 5.64 -14.34
N PHE A 59 6.59 5.32 -14.16
CA PHE A 59 6.08 3.95 -14.36
C PHE A 59 5.44 3.72 -15.72
N LEU A 60 4.91 4.76 -16.38
CA LEU A 60 4.30 4.62 -17.70
C LEU A 60 5.34 4.78 -18.82
N PRO A 61 5.25 3.95 -19.88
CA PRO A 61 6.18 4.03 -20.99
C PRO A 61 6.00 5.34 -21.77
N ALA A 62 7.04 5.73 -22.52
CA ALA A 62 7.12 7.00 -23.25
C ALA A 62 5.89 7.39 -24.09
N PRO A 63 5.14 6.47 -24.73
CA PRO A 63 3.93 6.83 -25.46
C PRO A 63 2.84 7.51 -24.62
N PHE A 64 2.81 7.32 -23.28
CA PHE A 64 1.86 8.02 -22.40
C PHE A 64 2.28 9.46 -22.10
N HIS A 65 3.57 9.79 -22.24
CA HIS A 65 4.14 11.05 -21.76
C HIS A 65 3.48 12.29 -22.38
N PRO A 66 3.12 12.34 -23.68
CA PRO A 66 2.38 13.47 -24.23
C PRO A 66 1.07 13.74 -23.47
N TYR A 67 0.27 12.70 -23.22
CA TYR A 67 -1.01 12.81 -22.49
C TYR A 67 -0.85 13.24 -21.03
N ILE A 68 0.26 12.88 -20.40
CA ILE A 68 0.59 13.32 -19.02
C ILE A 68 0.98 14.80 -19.03
N LEU A 69 1.82 15.20 -19.98
CA LEU A 69 2.40 16.55 -20.03
C LEU A 69 1.41 17.62 -20.49
N ASP A 70 0.47 17.26 -21.37
CA ASP A 70 -0.58 18.16 -21.85
C ASP A 70 -1.86 18.13 -21.01
N GLY A 71 -1.95 17.22 -20.02
CA GLY A 71 -3.07 17.11 -19.09
C GLY A 71 -4.21 16.21 -19.57
N SER A 72 -4.18 15.73 -20.81
CA SER A 72 -5.30 15.02 -21.44
C SER A 72 -5.49 13.57 -20.94
N LEU A 73 -4.50 13.00 -20.24
CA LEU A 73 -4.57 11.60 -19.75
C LEU A 73 -5.85 11.31 -18.97
N LYS A 74 -6.34 12.29 -18.21
CA LYS A 74 -7.54 12.14 -17.36
C LYS A 74 -8.62 13.17 -17.58
N THR A 75 -8.30 14.30 -18.20
CA THR A 75 -9.22 15.44 -18.29
C THR A 75 -10.08 15.39 -19.54
N GLU A 76 -9.87 14.40 -20.41
CA GLU A 76 -10.65 14.14 -21.61
C GLU A 76 -11.18 12.70 -21.65
N TYR A 77 -12.24 12.49 -22.42
CA TYR A 77 -12.67 11.12 -22.73
C TYR A 77 -11.57 10.42 -23.55
N PRO A 78 -11.06 9.25 -23.13
CA PRO A 78 -9.87 8.67 -23.73
C PRO A 78 -10.11 8.29 -25.19
N SER A 79 -9.11 8.55 -26.02
CA SER A 79 -9.08 8.02 -27.38
C SER A 79 -9.01 6.49 -27.36
N LYS A 80 -9.39 5.85 -28.48
CA LYS A 80 -9.26 4.40 -28.63
C LYS A 80 -7.81 3.92 -28.47
N GLU A 81 -6.85 4.73 -28.90
CA GLU A 81 -5.42 4.45 -28.78
C GLU A 81 -4.97 4.49 -27.32
N LEU A 82 -5.30 5.58 -26.60
CA LEU A 82 -4.96 5.72 -25.19
C LEU A 82 -5.58 4.61 -24.33
N ARG A 83 -6.86 4.28 -24.59
CA ARG A 83 -7.54 3.18 -23.90
C ARG A 83 -6.82 1.86 -24.12
N LYS A 84 -6.50 1.54 -25.37
CA LYS A 84 -5.78 0.30 -25.71
C LYS A 84 -4.41 0.23 -25.04
N MET A 85 -3.65 1.34 -25.04
CA MET A 85 -2.37 1.42 -24.36
C MET A 85 -2.49 1.16 -22.86
N ALA A 86 -3.49 1.75 -22.21
CA ALA A 86 -3.75 1.54 -20.78
C ALA A 86 -4.16 0.10 -20.48
N GLU A 87 -5.01 -0.51 -21.32
CA GLU A 87 -5.40 -1.93 -21.21
C GLU A 87 -4.18 -2.85 -21.30
N GLU A 88 -3.33 -2.69 -22.31
CA GLU A 88 -2.11 -3.49 -22.48
C GLU A 88 -1.14 -3.34 -21.30
N TRP A 89 -0.95 -2.11 -20.80
CA TRP A 89 -0.10 -1.87 -19.62
C TRP A 89 -0.72 -2.47 -18.35
N ASN A 90 -2.04 -2.33 -18.16
CA ASN A 90 -2.77 -2.87 -17.01
C ASN A 90 -2.70 -4.41 -16.97
N GLU A 91 -2.89 -5.08 -18.11
CA GLU A 91 -2.74 -6.54 -18.22
C GLU A 91 -1.32 -7.00 -17.82
N ASN A 92 -0.29 -6.30 -18.30
CA ASN A 92 1.08 -6.60 -17.92
C ASN A 92 1.34 -6.40 -16.42
N TYR A 93 0.90 -5.28 -15.86
CA TYR A 93 1.02 -4.99 -14.44
C TYR A 93 0.29 -6.03 -13.57
N GLN A 94 -0.93 -6.40 -13.95
CA GLN A 94 -1.71 -7.42 -13.25
C GLN A 94 -1.01 -8.77 -13.26
N SER A 95 -0.46 -9.20 -14.41
CA SER A 95 0.28 -10.46 -14.50
C SER A 95 1.50 -10.45 -13.58
N ARG A 96 2.32 -9.39 -13.61
CA ARG A 96 3.50 -9.27 -12.73
C ARG A 96 3.10 -9.26 -11.26
N SER A 97 2.08 -8.49 -10.90
CA SER A 97 1.58 -8.39 -9.52
C SER A 97 1.00 -9.70 -9.02
N HIS A 98 0.31 -10.45 -9.89
CA HIS A 98 -0.17 -11.79 -9.58
C HIS A 98 0.98 -12.75 -9.30
N ASP A 99 2.03 -12.76 -10.14
CA ASP A 99 3.16 -13.67 -9.96
C ASP A 99 3.94 -13.38 -8.69
N ILE A 100 4.18 -12.10 -8.40
CA ILE A 100 4.84 -11.65 -7.18
C ILE A 100 4.00 -12.03 -5.94
N ARG A 101 2.67 -11.89 -6.02
CA ARG A 101 1.73 -12.31 -4.96
C ARG A 101 1.76 -13.80 -4.72
N LYS A 102 1.68 -14.56 -5.81
CA LYS A 102 1.69 -16.01 -5.76
C LYS A 102 2.97 -16.51 -5.12
N GLN A 103 4.12 -15.99 -5.55
CA GLN A 103 5.41 -16.38 -4.97
C GLN A 103 5.46 -16.10 -3.46
N TYR A 104 5.06 -14.91 -3.02
CA TYR A 104 5.05 -14.59 -1.59
C TYR A 104 4.11 -15.52 -0.80
N MET A 105 2.92 -15.80 -1.33
CA MET A 105 1.97 -16.70 -0.67
C MET A 105 2.52 -18.12 -0.58
N GLU A 106 3.18 -18.63 -1.62
CA GLU A 106 3.82 -19.94 -1.61
C GLU A 106 4.95 -20.00 -0.56
N GLU A 107 5.83 -18.98 -0.52
CA GLU A 107 6.89 -18.87 0.50
C GLU A 107 6.29 -18.81 1.92
N PHE A 108 5.22 -18.02 2.12
CA PHE A 108 4.54 -17.90 3.41
C PHE A 108 3.93 -19.23 3.88
N GLU A 109 3.27 -19.96 2.98
CA GLU A 109 2.66 -21.25 3.28
C GLU A 109 3.69 -22.30 3.74
N GLU A 110 4.92 -22.28 3.22
CA GLU A 110 6.00 -23.18 3.64
C GLU A 110 6.58 -22.88 5.04
N ILE A 111 6.43 -21.63 5.50
CA ILE A 111 7.00 -21.17 6.77
C ILE A 111 5.96 -21.02 7.89
N LYS A 112 4.66 -20.89 7.58
CA LYS A 112 3.63 -20.48 8.56
C LYS A 112 3.58 -21.35 9.82
N GLU A 113 3.73 -22.67 9.68
CA GLU A 113 3.73 -23.63 10.81
C GLU A 113 4.98 -23.54 11.70
N LYS A 114 6.01 -22.82 11.24
CA LYS A 114 7.29 -22.61 11.93
C LYS A 114 7.39 -21.22 12.55
N LEU A 115 6.41 -20.34 12.30
CA LEU A 115 6.36 -19.00 12.87
C LEU A 115 5.77 -19.04 14.29
N PRO A 116 6.16 -18.12 15.18
CA PRO A 116 5.45 -17.92 16.44
C PRO A 116 3.98 -17.61 16.18
N TYR A 117 3.08 -18.18 17.00
CA TYR A 117 1.63 -18.05 16.82
C TYR A 117 1.17 -16.59 16.71
N GLN A 118 1.67 -15.70 17.56
CA GLN A 118 1.33 -14.27 17.52
C GLN A 118 1.82 -13.59 16.24
N ALA A 119 2.97 -13.99 15.70
CA ALA A 119 3.50 -13.42 14.48
C ALA A 119 2.67 -13.87 13.26
N LEU A 120 2.20 -15.13 13.27
CA LEU A 120 1.19 -15.62 12.34
C LEU A 120 -0.15 -14.87 12.49
N GLU A 121 -0.51 -14.49 13.72
CA GLU A 121 -1.75 -13.77 14.00
C GLU A 121 -1.78 -12.39 13.33
N ILE A 122 -0.70 -11.58 13.40
CA ILE A 122 -0.63 -10.28 12.69
C ILE A 122 -0.97 -10.47 11.20
N ARG A 123 -0.30 -11.42 10.55
CA ARG A 123 -0.45 -11.64 9.11
C ARG A 123 -1.84 -12.13 8.71
N THR A 124 -2.49 -12.91 9.57
CA THR A 124 -3.81 -13.51 9.29
C THR A 124 -4.97 -12.61 9.69
N LYS A 125 -4.82 -11.83 10.76
CA LYS A 125 -5.83 -10.91 11.27
C LYS A 125 -5.70 -9.48 10.75
N SER A 126 -4.60 -9.14 10.07
CA SER A 126 -4.30 -7.87 9.40
C SER A 126 -4.50 -6.61 10.26
N LEU A 127 -3.54 -5.69 10.19
CA LEU A 127 -3.66 -4.37 10.81
C LEU A 127 -3.93 -3.27 9.78
N HIS A 128 -4.31 -3.62 8.54
CA HIS A 128 -4.61 -2.69 7.45
C HIS A 128 -5.54 -1.55 7.91
N ASP A 129 -5.21 -0.32 7.56
CA ASP A 129 -5.86 0.92 8.02
C ASP A 129 -5.74 1.21 9.53
N GLY A 130 -4.85 0.52 10.24
CA GLY A 130 -4.51 0.85 11.62
C GLY A 130 -3.47 1.98 11.67
N GLU A 131 -3.79 3.07 12.35
CA GLU A 131 -2.83 4.16 12.61
C GLU A 131 -1.86 3.77 13.72
N VAL A 132 -0.55 3.99 13.51
CA VAL A 132 0.44 3.85 14.59
C VAL A 132 0.31 5.04 15.54
N LEU A 133 -0.24 4.79 16.73
CA LEU A 133 -0.48 5.83 17.73
C LEU A 133 0.77 6.18 18.52
N THR A 134 1.57 5.17 18.87
CA THR A 134 2.81 5.37 19.63
C THR A 134 3.84 4.33 19.30
N ILE A 135 5.11 4.72 19.42
CA ILE A 135 6.25 3.82 19.45
C ILE A 135 7.08 4.07 20.70
N SER A 136 7.57 3.00 21.32
CA SER A 136 8.63 3.08 22.33
C SER A 136 9.62 1.94 22.14
N SER A 137 10.88 2.20 22.41
CA SER A 137 11.94 1.21 22.32
C SER A 137 12.85 1.24 23.53
N THR A 138 13.40 0.07 23.84
CA THR A 138 14.56 -0.13 24.73
C THR A 138 15.66 -0.82 23.94
N GLU A 139 16.74 -1.26 24.59
CA GLU A 139 17.84 -1.96 23.90
C GLU A 139 17.38 -3.25 23.19
N SER A 140 16.40 -3.98 23.73
CA SER A 140 16.00 -5.29 23.23
C SER A 140 14.49 -5.44 22.98
N THR A 141 13.71 -4.37 23.16
CA THR A 141 12.26 -4.40 23.06
C THR A 141 11.75 -3.23 22.24
N ILE A 142 10.82 -3.49 21.33
CA ILE A 142 10.05 -2.45 20.62
C ILE A 142 8.58 -2.66 20.95
N THR A 143 7.89 -1.58 21.30
CA THR A 143 6.45 -1.56 21.52
C THR A 143 5.78 -0.60 20.57
N LEU A 144 4.74 -1.07 19.87
CA LEU A 144 3.85 -0.25 19.05
C LEU A 144 2.45 -0.30 19.64
N ILE A 145 1.75 0.84 19.65
CA ILE A 145 0.30 0.86 19.84
C ILE A 145 -0.32 1.26 18.51
N ILE A 146 -1.18 0.40 17.99
CA ILE A 146 -1.90 0.59 16.74
C ILE A 146 -3.37 0.86 17.07
N ALA A 147 -3.97 1.83 16.41
CA ALA A 147 -5.38 2.13 16.53
C ALA A 147 -6.22 0.94 16.07
N GLY A 148 -7.36 0.73 16.71
CA GLY A 148 -8.37 -0.19 16.21
C GLY A 148 -8.83 0.22 14.81
N THR A 149 -9.08 -0.77 13.97
CA THR A 149 -9.58 -0.62 12.60
C THR A 149 -11.09 -0.78 12.60
N SER A 150 -11.81 0.02 11.81
CA SER A 150 -13.24 -0.21 11.53
C SER A 150 -13.46 -1.33 10.51
N VAL A 151 -12.37 -1.80 9.87
CA VAL A 151 -12.37 -2.76 8.76
C VAL A 151 -11.40 -3.88 9.11
N GLY A 152 -11.82 -4.87 9.90
CA GLY A 152 -10.93 -5.98 10.23
C GLY A 152 -11.24 -6.71 11.53
N TRP A 153 -10.22 -7.39 12.05
CA TRP A 153 -10.30 -8.24 13.24
C TRP A 153 -9.99 -7.49 14.55
N TYR A 154 -9.43 -6.29 14.44
CA TYR A 154 -9.03 -5.47 15.58
C TYR A 154 -9.93 -4.23 15.66
N ASP A 155 -11.04 -4.34 16.39
CA ASP A 155 -12.00 -3.25 16.64
C ASP A 155 -11.56 -2.29 17.77
N LYS A 156 -10.47 -2.67 18.45
CA LYS A 156 -9.86 -1.94 19.57
C LYS A 156 -8.37 -1.75 19.31
N ASN A 157 -7.78 -0.81 20.02
CA ASN A 157 -6.35 -0.57 19.94
C ASN A 157 -5.56 -1.83 20.32
N VAL A 158 -4.48 -2.06 19.61
CA VAL A 158 -3.62 -3.23 19.77
C VAL A 158 -2.24 -2.79 20.18
N LYS A 159 -1.71 -3.40 21.24
CA LYS A 159 -0.32 -3.25 21.65
C LYS A 159 0.48 -4.43 21.13
N LEU A 160 1.45 -4.14 20.26
CA LEU A 160 2.45 -5.09 19.79
C LEU A 160 3.72 -4.89 20.61
N THR A 161 4.20 -5.95 21.26
CA THR A 161 5.47 -5.93 22.00
C THR A 161 6.41 -6.97 21.41
N PHE A 162 7.45 -6.50 20.74
CA PHE A 162 8.53 -7.30 20.15
C PHE A 162 9.65 -7.43 21.17
N SER A 163 10.05 -8.67 21.49
CA SER A 163 11.13 -8.96 22.44
C SER A 163 12.29 -9.67 21.76
N ASP A 164 13.48 -9.50 22.33
CA ASP A 164 14.75 -9.95 21.75
C ASP A 164 14.91 -9.44 20.31
N VAL A 165 14.74 -8.12 20.14
CA VAL A 165 14.91 -7.45 18.84
C VAL A 165 16.37 -7.55 18.43
N GLU A 166 16.63 -8.18 17.29
CA GLU A 166 17.97 -8.38 16.75
C GLU A 166 18.34 -7.31 15.73
N LYS A 167 17.36 -6.87 14.93
CA LYS A 167 17.51 -5.80 13.92
C LYS A 167 16.20 -5.05 13.77
N CYS A 168 16.30 -3.75 13.50
CA CYS A 168 15.15 -2.97 13.09
C CYS A 168 15.56 -1.87 12.11
N LEU A 169 14.62 -1.48 11.27
CA LEU A 169 14.65 -0.27 10.47
C LEU A 169 13.33 0.46 10.75
N ILE A 170 13.41 1.55 11.48
CA ILE A 170 12.25 2.32 11.94
C ILE A 170 12.31 3.68 11.24
N PRO A 171 11.26 4.08 10.50
CA PRO A 171 11.24 5.39 9.85
C PRO A 171 11.23 6.51 10.90
N GLU A 172 11.80 7.67 10.56
CA GLU A 172 11.88 8.82 11.47
C GLU A 172 10.49 9.30 11.92
N GLN A 173 9.52 9.26 11.01
CA GLN A 173 8.13 9.58 11.27
C GLN A 173 7.30 8.30 11.14
N LEU A 174 7.07 7.63 12.27
CA LEU A 174 6.24 6.44 12.37
C LEU A 174 4.89 6.72 13.03
N GLU A 175 4.85 7.58 14.04
CA GLU A 175 3.59 7.95 14.70
C GLU A 175 2.71 8.77 13.74
N GLY A 176 1.42 8.42 13.68
CA GLY A 176 0.47 8.98 12.73
C GLY A 176 0.49 8.33 11.33
N SER A 177 1.35 7.32 11.13
CA SER A 177 1.39 6.57 9.87
C SER A 177 0.36 5.42 9.87
N TRP A 178 -0.22 5.16 8.70
CA TRP A 178 -1.24 4.13 8.51
C TRP A 178 -0.63 2.83 8.01
N TRP A 179 -1.02 1.71 8.60
CA TRP A 179 -0.58 0.39 8.18
C TRP A 179 -1.25 -0.02 6.86
N LEU A 180 -0.47 -0.18 5.79
CA LEU A 180 -1.00 -0.59 4.49
C LEU A 180 -0.89 -2.10 4.30
N TYR A 181 0.33 -2.61 4.25
CA TYR A 181 0.57 -4.02 3.96
C TYR A 181 1.68 -4.55 4.84
N ASP A 182 1.60 -5.83 5.20
CA ASP A 182 2.64 -6.51 5.94
C ASP A 182 3.09 -7.81 5.30
N GLU A 183 4.33 -8.14 5.60
CA GLU A 183 4.97 -9.39 5.26
C GLU A 183 5.62 -9.95 6.51
N ILE A 184 5.63 -11.27 6.59
CA ILE A 184 6.38 -11.97 7.62
C ILE A 184 7.29 -13.02 7.00
N TYR A 185 8.53 -13.05 7.48
CA TYR A 185 9.55 -14.02 7.10
C TYR A 185 10.06 -14.74 8.32
N LYS A 186 10.42 -16.01 8.15
CA LYS A 186 11.13 -16.77 9.17
C LYS A 186 12.62 -16.39 9.15
N THR A 187 13.22 -16.25 10.33
CA THR A 187 14.67 -16.13 10.49
C THR A 187 15.24 -17.35 11.21
N GLU A 188 16.55 -17.39 11.45
CA GLU A 188 17.20 -18.50 12.16
C GLU A 188 16.68 -18.64 13.60
N THR A 189 16.41 -17.51 14.25
CA THR A 189 16.12 -17.42 15.70
C THR A 189 14.70 -16.96 16.00
N GLY A 190 13.93 -16.51 15.00
CA GLY A 190 12.60 -15.95 15.17
C GLY A 190 11.94 -15.61 13.85
N PHE A 191 11.51 -14.36 13.72
CA PHE A 191 10.84 -13.84 12.53
C PHE A 191 11.26 -12.40 12.21
N GLU A 192 10.98 -11.98 10.99
CA GLU A 192 11.10 -10.60 10.54
C GLU A 192 9.74 -10.14 10.03
N LEU A 193 9.20 -9.09 10.65
CA LEU A 193 8.03 -8.38 10.20
C LEU A 193 8.47 -7.20 9.34
N ARG A 194 7.85 -7.05 8.18
CA ARG A 194 7.98 -5.87 7.33
C ARG A 194 6.62 -5.25 7.13
N VAL A 195 6.56 -3.93 7.18
CA VAL A 195 5.32 -3.18 7.06
C VAL A 195 5.54 -2.02 6.11
N LEU A 196 4.66 -1.89 5.13
CA LEU A 196 4.52 -0.68 4.34
C LEU A 196 3.53 0.23 5.05
N LEU A 197 3.94 1.48 5.26
CA LEU A 197 3.19 2.49 5.98
C LEU A 197 2.87 3.66 5.05
N GLU A 198 1.75 4.33 5.27
CA GLU A 198 1.38 5.60 4.61
C GLU A 198 1.48 6.78 5.59
N ASN A 199 1.66 7.99 5.05
CA ASN A 199 1.76 9.24 5.80
C ASN A 199 2.98 9.33 6.77
N PRO A 200 4.23 9.42 6.24
CA PRO A 200 4.62 9.34 4.83
C PRO A 200 4.78 7.88 4.35
N LEU A 201 4.81 7.67 3.03
CA LEU A 201 5.08 6.34 2.46
C LEU A 201 6.46 5.86 2.92
N SER A 202 6.49 4.83 3.76
CA SER A 202 7.72 4.35 4.41
C SER A 202 7.69 2.85 4.67
N GLU A 203 8.86 2.27 4.94
CA GLU A 203 9.00 0.85 5.28
C GLU A 203 9.47 0.72 6.72
N LEU A 204 8.77 -0.08 7.51
CA LEU A 204 9.20 -0.54 8.83
C LEU A 204 9.68 -1.99 8.71
N MET A 205 10.79 -2.31 9.36
CA MET A 205 11.25 -3.69 9.52
C MET A 205 11.62 -3.94 10.99
N ILE A 206 11.14 -5.04 11.54
CA ILE A 206 11.49 -5.52 12.88
C ILE A 206 11.80 -7.02 12.81
N GLN A 207 13.05 -7.39 13.10
CA GLN A 207 13.47 -8.77 13.34
C GLN A 207 13.51 -9.03 14.85
N ALA A 208 12.72 -9.99 15.32
CA ALA A 208 12.57 -10.32 16.73
C ALA A 208 12.36 -11.82 16.94
N ARG A 209 12.56 -12.30 18.17
CA ARG A 209 12.29 -13.71 18.51
C ARG A 209 10.85 -13.93 18.94
N GLU A 210 10.32 -12.99 19.71
CA GLU A 210 8.99 -13.10 20.29
C GLU A 210 8.15 -11.87 19.99
N LEU A 211 6.85 -12.12 19.88
CA LEU A 211 5.82 -11.10 19.76
C LEU A 211 4.72 -11.39 20.76
N LYS A 212 4.33 -10.36 21.51
CA LYS A 212 3.12 -10.35 22.33
C LYS A 212 2.14 -9.34 21.77
N ILE A 213 0.88 -9.76 21.66
CA ILE A 213 -0.24 -8.94 21.21
C ILE A 213 -1.21 -8.79 22.38
N ASP A 214 -1.51 -7.56 22.77
CA ASP A 214 -2.52 -7.24 23.79
C ASP A 214 -3.57 -6.28 23.20
N THR A 215 -4.85 -6.61 23.33
CA THR A 215 -5.95 -5.69 23.00
C THR A 215 -6.20 -4.75 24.19
N LEU A 216 -6.39 -3.46 23.91
CA LEU A 216 -6.58 -2.40 24.91
C LEU A 216 -8.05 -2.00 25.10
#